data_AF-A0A1M6ZYJ4-F1
#
_entry.id   AF-A0A1M6ZYJ4-F1
#
_cell.length_a   1.000
_cell.length_b   1.000
_cell.length_c   1.000
_cell.angle_alpha   90.00
_cell.angle_beta   90.00
_cell.angle_gamma   90.00
#
_symmetry.space_group_name_H-M   'P 1'
#
loop_
_entity.id
_entity.type
_entity.pdbx_description
1 polymer ?
#
loop_
_entity_poly.entity_id
_entity_poly.type
_entity_poly.pdbx_seq_one_letter_code
_entity_poly.pdbx_strand_id
1 'polypeptide(L)'
;MKSKLNQLLTAVAVLTMVLFTSCSSNSGTAQFLGEWQSVDSPERPHMTIQERGDNLTLLEGKKEYPLTYDKDNHKLTVNTGFGAMDIIYLDEKNHLLVSGEGEYTQVAK
;
A
#
# COMPACT_ATOMS: atom_id res chain seq x y z
N MET A 1 2.99 31.06 -55.17
CA MET A 1 3.55 30.41 -53.95
C MET A 1 2.71 30.76 -52.70
N LYS A 2 1.41 30.44 -52.68
CA LYS A 2 0.53 30.75 -51.54
C LYS A 2 -0.28 29.56 -51.01
N SER A 3 -0.12 28.36 -51.58
CA SER A 3 -0.97 27.20 -51.20
C SER A 3 -0.30 26.17 -50.29
N LYS A 4 1.03 26.20 -50.13
CA LYS A 4 1.75 25.22 -49.27
C LYS A 4 1.86 25.65 -47.81
N LEU A 5 1.61 26.91 -47.48
CA LEU A 5 1.73 27.43 -46.10
C LEU A 5 0.50 27.13 -45.23
N ASN A 6 -0.68 26.98 -45.83
CA ASN A 6 -1.92 26.69 -45.10
C ASN A 6 -2.11 25.19 -44.75
N GLN A 7 -1.38 24.28 -45.38
CA GLN A 7 -1.43 22.86 -45.02
C GLN A 7 -0.47 22.49 -43.87
N LEU A 8 0.52 23.34 -43.57
CA LEU A 8 1.46 23.09 -42.49
C LEU A 8 0.93 23.57 -41.12
N LEU A 9 0.05 24.58 -41.10
CA LEU A 9 -0.51 25.10 -39.83
C LEU A 9 -1.58 24.19 -39.22
N THR A 10 -2.33 23.42 -40.02
CA THR A 10 -3.41 22.57 -39.49
C THR A 10 -2.88 21.29 -38.84
N ALA A 11 -1.68 20.82 -39.23
CA ALA A 11 -1.09 19.60 -38.68
C ALA A 11 -0.51 19.79 -37.27
N VAL A 12 -0.17 21.02 -36.87
CA VAL A 12 0.44 21.30 -35.55
C VAL A 12 -0.62 21.42 -34.44
N ALA A 13 -1.85 21.82 -34.77
CA ALA A 13 -2.91 22.02 -33.76
C ALA A 13 -3.53 20.73 -33.22
N VAL A 14 -3.38 19.59 -33.92
CA VAL A 14 -3.98 18.31 -33.51
C VAL A 14 -3.02 17.45 -32.67
N LEU A 15 -1.72 17.75 -32.71
CA LEU A 15 -0.69 16.92 -32.06
C LEU A 15 -0.41 17.31 -30.59
N THR A 16 -0.90 18.45 -30.11
CA THR A 16 -0.67 18.88 -28.71
C THR A 16 -1.76 18.46 -27.72
N MET A 17 -2.75 17.68 -28.13
CA MET A 17 -3.93 17.37 -27.30
C MET A 17 -4.05 15.89 -26.89
N VAL A 18 -2.93 15.16 -26.76
CA VAL A 18 -2.94 13.73 -26.35
C VAL A 18 -1.83 13.38 -25.35
N LEU A 19 -1.53 14.25 -24.37
CA LEU A 19 -0.51 13.93 -23.34
C LEU A 19 -0.97 14.01 -21.87
N PHE A 20 -2.27 14.13 -21.58
CA PHE A 20 -2.72 14.08 -20.19
C PHE A 20 -3.94 13.18 -20.01
N THR A 21 -3.79 11.89 -20.33
CA THR A 21 -4.77 10.88 -19.92
C THR A 21 -4.07 9.66 -19.35
N SER A 22 -3.41 9.84 -18.20
CA SER A 22 -3.03 8.72 -17.33
C SER A 22 -2.97 9.19 -15.88
N CYS A 23 -4.00 9.87 -15.39
CA CYS A 23 -4.30 9.72 -13.97
C CYS A 23 -4.81 8.29 -13.82
N SER A 24 -3.91 7.40 -13.41
CA SER A 24 -4.25 6.05 -12.96
C SER A 24 -5.32 6.19 -11.89
N SER A 25 -6.56 5.91 -12.25
CA SER A 25 -7.68 5.83 -11.34
C SER A 25 -7.44 4.66 -10.40
N ASN A 26 -6.68 4.87 -9.32
CA ASN A 26 -6.57 3.90 -8.25
C ASN A 26 -7.93 3.91 -7.54
N SER A 27 -8.84 3.03 -7.97
CA SER A 27 -10.15 2.87 -7.36
C SER A 27 -9.94 2.56 -5.89
N GLY A 28 -10.51 3.39 -5.00
CA GLY A 28 -10.34 3.32 -3.54
C GLY A 28 -10.92 2.08 -2.85
N THR A 29 -10.88 0.92 -3.50
CA THR A 29 -11.13 -0.38 -2.90
C THR A 29 -9.90 -0.80 -2.11
N ALA A 30 -10.08 -1.05 -0.82
CA ALA A 30 -9.01 -1.58 0.01
C ALA A 30 -8.54 -2.93 -0.54
N GLN A 31 -7.25 -3.06 -0.88
CA GLN A 31 -6.65 -4.34 -1.25
C GLN A 31 -6.20 -5.05 0.03
N PHE A 32 -6.77 -6.22 0.28
CA PHE A 32 -6.38 -7.08 1.40
C PHE A 32 -5.02 -7.73 1.09
N LEU A 33 -4.06 -7.61 2.02
CA LEU A 33 -2.72 -8.18 1.87
C LEU A 33 -2.54 -9.46 2.70
N GLY A 34 -3.30 -9.57 3.79
CA GLY A 34 -3.37 -10.79 4.58
C GLY A 34 -3.91 -10.57 5.99
N GLU A 35 -4.04 -11.70 6.68
CA GLU A 35 -4.43 -11.81 8.07
C GLU A 35 -3.45 -12.71 8.81
N TRP A 36 -3.06 -12.30 10.02
CA TRP A 36 -2.06 -12.95 10.84
C TRP A 36 -2.57 -13.16 12.26
N GLN A 37 -2.27 -14.33 12.84
CA GLN A 37 -2.60 -14.69 14.21
C GLN A 37 -1.32 -14.80 15.03
N SER A 38 -1.37 -14.34 16.29
CA SER A 38 -0.25 -14.49 17.22
C SER A 38 0.02 -15.96 17.52
N VAL A 39 1.29 -16.36 17.46
CA VAL A 39 1.74 -17.72 17.77
C VAL A 39 1.62 -18.02 19.26
N ASP A 40 2.02 -17.05 20.10
CA ASP A 40 2.10 -17.22 21.55
C ASP A 40 0.78 -16.87 22.28
N SER A 41 -0.16 -16.21 21.61
CA SER A 41 -1.43 -15.76 22.20
C SER A 41 -2.57 -15.82 21.18
N PRO A 42 -3.03 -17.03 20.80
CA PRO A 42 -4.03 -17.22 19.74
C PRO A 42 -5.39 -16.58 20.02
N GLU A 43 -5.68 -16.24 21.29
CA GLU A 43 -6.87 -15.50 21.71
C GLU A 43 -6.79 -13.99 21.42
N ARG A 44 -5.62 -13.45 21.09
CA ARG A 44 -5.48 -12.05 20.65
C ARG A 44 -6.25 -11.84 19.35
N PRO A 45 -6.78 -10.63 19.11
CA PRO A 45 -7.38 -10.31 17.83
C PRO A 45 -6.37 -10.52 16.70
N HIS A 46 -6.85 -11.01 15.56
CA HIS A 46 -6.01 -11.15 14.39
C HIS A 46 -5.58 -9.77 13.87
N MET A 47 -4.37 -9.74 13.34
CA MET A 47 -3.82 -8.59 12.64
C MET A 47 -4.17 -8.71 11.16
N THR A 48 -4.80 -7.70 10.59
CA THR A 48 -5.10 -7.64 9.16
C THR A 48 -4.41 -6.44 8.54
N ILE A 49 -3.64 -6.66 7.47
CA ILE A 49 -2.99 -5.57 6.74
C ILE A 49 -3.72 -5.34 5.43
N GLN A 50 -4.07 -4.08 5.17
CA GLN A 50 -4.77 -3.66 3.96
C GLN A 50 -4.09 -2.43 3.35
N GLU A 51 -4.14 -2.34 2.03
CA GLU A 51 -3.75 -1.16 1.26
C GLU A 51 -5.02 -0.39 0.88
N ARG A 52 -5.07 0.91 1.17
CA ARG A 52 -6.21 1.80 0.88
C ARG A 52 -5.69 3.01 0.09
N GLY A 53 -5.76 2.92 -1.24
CA GLY A 53 -5.12 3.90 -2.11
C GLY A 53 -3.61 3.82 -1.94
N ASP A 54 -2.97 4.91 -1.53
CA ASP A 54 -1.51 4.96 -1.30
C ASP A 54 -1.11 4.68 0.16
N ASN A 55 -2.07 4.33 1.03
CA ASN A 55 -1.83 4.13 2.46
C ASN A 55 -1.91 2.64 2.84
N LEU A 56 -1.03 2.21 3.75
CA LEU A 56 -1.12 0.91 4.40
C LEU A 56 -1.75 1.08 5.79
N THR A 57 -2.59 0.10 6.15
CA THR A 57 -3.35 0.12 7.39
C THR A 57 -3.27 -1.25 8.06
N LEU A 58 -3.03 -1.25 9.37
CA LEU A 58 -3.19 -2.40 10.25
C LEU A 58 -4.53 -2.33 10.97
N LEU A 59 -5.28 -3.42 10.95
CA LEU A 59 -6.45 -3.63 11.78
C LEU A 59 -6.14 -4.70 12.84
N GLU A 60 -6.42 -4.40 14.10
CA GLU A 60 -6.33 -5.36 15.20
C GLU A 60 -7.60 -5.25 16.05
N GLY A 61 -8.51 -6.23 15.89
CA GLY A 61 -9.84 -6.19 16.49
C GLY A 61 -10.69 -5.02 15.97
N LYS A 62 -10.92 -4.00 16.81
CA LYS A 62 -11.67 -2.77 16.44
C LYS A 62 -10.78 -1.56 16.21
N LYS A 63 -9.46 -1.72 16.35
CA LYS A 63 -8.50 -0.63 16.23
C LYS A 63 -7.92 -0.61 14.82
N GLU A 64 -7.71 0.59 14.31
CA GLU A 64 -7.12 0.84 13.01
C GLU A 64 -5.88 1.72 13.19
N TYR A 65 -4.76 1.30 12.61
CA TYR A 65 -3.49 1.99 12.73
C TYR A 65 -2.87 2.23 11.36
N PRO A 66 -2.37 3.45 11.08
CA PRO A 66 -1.61 3.69 9.87
C PRO A 66 -0.25 3.00 9.95
N LEU A 67 0.16 2.40 8.83
CA LEU A 67 1.46 1.79 8.65
C LEU A 67 2.32 2.64 7.72
N THR A 68 3.59 2.78 8.05
CA THR A 68 4.61 3.30 7.13
C THR A 68 5.49 2.15 6.68
N TYR A 69 5.67 2.01 5.37
CA TYR A 69 6.59 1.02 4.81
C TYR A 69 7.94 1.64 4.47
N ASP A 70 8.97 1.17 5.16
CA ASP A 70 10.36 1.45 4.85
C ASP A 70 10.86 0.38 3.87
N LYS A 71 11.00 0.77 2.60
CA LYS A 71 11.43 -0.10 1.51
C LYS A 71 12.89 -0.52 1.62
N ASP A 72 13.75 0.34 2.17
CA ASP A 72 15.18 0.07 2.23
C ASP A 72 15.45 -1.02 3.27
N ASN A 73 14.70 -1.00 4.37
CA ASN A 73 14.83 -1.96 5.47
C ASN A 73 13.77 -3.07 5.45
N HIS A 74 12.89 -3.10 4.45
CA HIS A 74 11.78 -4.06 4.33
C HIS A 74 10.94 -4.17 5.61
N LYS A 75 10.63 -3.02 6.21
CA LYS A 75 10.03 -2.92 7.55
C LYS A 75 8.76 -2.10 7.52
N LEU A 76 7.73 -2.56 8.23
CA LEU A 76 6.53 -1.78 8.51
C LEU A 76 6.65 -1.19 9.91
N THR A 77 6.34 0.09 10.06
CA THR A 77 6.25 0.73 11.38
C THR A 77 4.81 1.17 11.63
N VAL A 78 4.27 0.79 12.78
CA VAL A 78 2.96 1.19 13.27
C VAL A 78 3.10 2.18 14.41
N ASN A 79 2.30 3.24 14.42
CA ASN A 79 2.22 4.16 15.56
C ASN A 79 0.92 3.91 16.32
N THR A 80 1.02 3.33 17.52
CA THR A 80 -0.15 2.93 18.32
C THR A 80 -0.63 4.03 19.28
N GLY A 81 -0.02 5.22 19.24
CA GLY A 81 -0.26 6.32 20.19
C GLY A 81 0.50 6.18 21.52
N PHE A 82 0.92 4.96 21.88
CA PHE A 82 1.78 4.69 23.05
C PHE A 82 3.27 4.55 22.67
N GLY A 83 3.55 4.39 21.38
CA GLY A 83 4.90 4.24 20.84
C GLY A 83 4.83 3.77 19.39
N ALA A 84 5.99 3.79 18.73
CA ALA A 84 6.15 3.13 17.45
C ALA A 84 6.51 1.66 17.69
N MET A 85 5.84 0.74 17.01
CA MET A 85 6.21 -0.67 16.96
C MET A 85 6.65 -1.01 15.54
N ASP A 86 7.66 -1.86 15.44
CA ASP A 86 8.13 -2.38 14.18
C ASP A 86 7.50 -3.74 13.90
N ILE A 87 7.01 -3.93 12.68
CA ILE A 87 6.53 -5.18 12.11
C ILE A 87 7.54 -5.56 11.02
N ILE A 88 8.23 -6.66 11.24
CA ILE A 88 9.27 -7.17 10.35
C ILE A 88 8.77 -8.46 9.71
N TYR A 89 8.83 -8.53 8.38
CA TYR A 89 8.62 -9.79 7.67
C TYR A 89 9.82 -10.70 7.93
N LEU A 90 9.61 -11.81 8.65
CA LEU A 90 10.70 -12.69 9.06
C LEU A 90 11.17 -13.62 7.94
N ASP A 91 10.29 -13.97 7.01
CA ASP A 91 10.60 -14.86 5.89
C ASP A 91 9.63 -14.71 4.69
N GLU A 92 9.96 -15.39 3.59
CA GLU A 92 9.08 -15.59 2.44
C GLU A 92 7.81 -16.41 2.78
N LYS A 93 7.67 -16.92 4.01
CA LYS A 93 6.65 -17.90 4.42
C LYS A 93 5.56 -17.30 5.30
N ASN A 94 5.36 -16.00 5.20
CA ASN A 94 4.23 -15.30 5.80
C ASN A 94 4.29 -15.17 7.34
N HIS A 95 5.49 -15.19 7.94
CA HIS A 95 5.68 -14.89 9.36
C HIS A 95 6.00 -13.41 9.59
N LEU A 96 5.42 -12.84 10.64
CA LEU A 96 5.73 -11.48 11.11
C LEU A 96 6.34 -11.54 12.51
N LEU A 97 7.32 -10.67 12.75
CA LEU A 97 7.75 -10.31 14.10
C LEU A 97 7.25 -8.91 14.41
N VAL A 98 6.48 -8.79 15.48
CA VAL A 98 5.98 -7.52 15.98
C VAL A 98 6.75 -7.17 17.25
N SER A 99 7.52 -6.09 17.20
CA SER A 99 8.34 -5.63 18.32
C SER A 99 7.47 -5.38 19.56
N GLY A 100 7.74 -6.11 20.63
CA GLY A 100 7.00 -6.03 21.90
C GLY A 100 5.76 -6.94 21.98
N GLU A 101 5.35 -7.56 20.87
CA GLU A 101 4.18 -8.44 20.84
C GLU A 101 4.48 -9.87 20.41
N GLY A 102 5.62 -10.13 19.77
CA GLY A 102 6.10 -11.47 19.43
C GLY A 102 5.82 -11.89 18.00
N GLU A 103 5.74 -13.20 17.78
CA GLU A 103 5.60 -13.79 16.44
C GLU A 103 4.14 -13.97 16.03
N TYR A 104 3.88 -13.78 14.73
CA TYR A 104 2.59 -13.98 14.11
C TYR A 104 2.74 -14.83 12.83
N THR A 105 1.75 -15.68 12.56
CA THR A 105 1.70 -16.52 11.36
C THR A 105 0.47 -16.18 10.52
N GLN A 106 0.62 -16.19 9.19
CA GLN A 106 -0.48 -15.85 8.30
C GLN A 106 -1.54 -16.94 8.28
N VAL A 107 -2.80 -16.53 8.39
CA VAL A 107 -3.98 -17.40 8.37
C VAL A 107 -4.87 -17.18 7.15
N ALA A 108 -4.76 -16.03 6.47
CA ALA A 108 -5.45 -15.76 5.20
C ALA A 108 -4.70 -14.74 4.31
N LYS A 109 -4.93 -14.81 2.99
CA LYS A 109 -4.38 -13.92 1.95
C LYS A 109 -5.43 -13.58 0.90
#